data_AF-A0A4S8QPS9-F1
#
_entry.id   AF-A0A4S8QPS9-F1
#
_cell.length_a   1.000
_cell.length_b   1.000
_cell.length_c   1.000
_cell.angle_alpha   90.00
_cell.angle_beta   90.00
_cell.angle_gamma   90.00
#
_symmetry.space_group_name_H-M   'P 1'
#
loop_
_entity.id
_entity.type
_entity.pdbx_description
1 polymer ?
#
loop_
_entity_poly.entity_id
_entity_poly.type
_entity_poly.pdbx_seq_one_letter_code
_entity_poly.pdbx_strand_id
1 'polypeptide(L)'
;MRLLSRSMNGNWIVQEFLEAVPFYAILSHTWDRKDAEVTFEDIEDGKRHFDDRSKPGYDKLRFLSEKAESDGLCYFWIDTCCIKKSDSAELQRSLNSMFYWYSRAVRCYVLLSDVSLKVPRGGENFVAVEAFKHSRWFKRGWTLQELIAPRSVVFYSKEGSRLGDKRELVEAVATVTKIPIMALQGVELSHFSKKERFSWAENRKTSVPEDAAYCLLGIFNVRMYTSYADGEESELKEEALNKLDRKIDRKIEDASDSTRQDEEVIRIGGASWCDLNRLDQKKLRELDCELEDYVRWLLDIFPSEQNVGENLTELSKTAGKKMEALLANFGVHYEDLSSMEATVKTWTEPWARYTDRSESDQIRTQALVENRWYWTNSNEEVFKMITAARTLIELMIWRQNWTAQRRTRRSL
;
A
#
# COMPACT_ATOMS: atom_id res chain seq x y z
N MET A 1 7.30 13.02 1.73
CA MET A 1 7.07 12.08 0.61
C MET A 1 6.36 12.84 -0.49
N ARG A 2 6.73 12.69 -1.77
CA ARG A 2 5.95 13.28 -2.86
C ARG A 2 4.98 12.27 -3.45
N LEU A 3 3.77 12.69 -3.78
CA LEU A 3 2.78 11.90 -4.50
C LEU A 3 2.39 12.63 -5.77
N LEU A 4 1.94 11.85 -6.75
CA LEU A 4 1.35 12.33 -7.98
C LEU A 4 -0.17 12.33 -7.88
N SER A 5 -0.78 13.26 -8.59
CA SER A 5 -2.20 13.28 -8.90
C SER A 5 -2.40 13.76 -10.33
N ARG A 6 -3.61 13.55 -10.87
CA ARG A 6 -4.02 14.09 -12.18
C ARG A 6 -5.01 15.23 -11.95
N SER A 7 -4.70 16.41 -12.47
CA SER A 7 -5.62 17.56 -12.40
C SER A 7 -6.82 17.39 -13.32
N MET A 8 -7.83 18.24 -13.16
CA MET A 8 -9.04 18.24 -14.01
C MET A 8 -8.74 18.50 -15.49
N ASN A 9 -7.69 19.26 -15.81
CA ASN A 9 -7.23 19.49 -17.17
C ASN A 9 -6.24 18.44 -17.68
N GLY A 10 -6.07 17.32 -16.96
CA GLY A 10 -5.26 16.19 -17.38
C GLY A 10 -3.75 16.35 -17.14
N ASN A 11 -3.28 17.38 -16.45
CA ASN A 11 -1.86 17.52 -16.14
C ASN A 11 -1.43 16.66 -14.96
N TRP A 12 -0.17 16.21 -14.99
CA TRP A 12 0.47 15.54 -13.86
C TRP A 12 0.88 16.57 -12.82
N ILE A 13 0.43 16.39 -11.58
CA ILE A 13 0.74 17.29 -10.47
C ILE A 13 1.53 16.52 -9.41
N VAL A 14 2.73 17.02 -9.08
CA VAL A 14 3.55 16.52 -7.97
C VAL A 14 3.24 17.35 -6.73
N GLN A 15 2.92 16.70 -5.62
CA GLN A 15 2.69 17.35 -4.33
C GLN A 15 3.56 16.73 -3.25
N GLU A 16 4.15 17.55 -2.39
CA GLU A 16 4.95 17.11 -1.26
C GLU A 16 4.13 17.07 0.03
N PHE A 17 4.17 15.92 0.71
CA PHE A 17 3.53 15.66 1.99
C PHE A 17 4.61 15.43 3.05
N LEU A 18 4.79 16.39 3.94
CA LEU A 18 5.73 16.30 5.08
C LEU A 18 5.10 15.55 6.27
N GLU A 19 3.80 15.74 6.47
CA GLU A 19 2.98 15.14 7.52
C GLU A 19 1.63 14.73 6.89
N ALA A 20 0.91 13.76 7.49
CA ALA A 20 -0.39 13.27 6.99
C ALA A 20 -0.44 12.87 5.50
N VAL A 21 0.37 11.87 5.12
CA VAL A 21 0.33 11.30 3.77
C VAL A 21 -1.08 10.73 3.50
N PRO A 22 -1.78 11.16 2.43
CA PRO A 22 -3.12 10.67 2.08
C PRO A 22 -3.07 9.20 1.69
N PHE A 23 -4.21 8.56 1.40
CA PHE A 23 -4.17 7.24 0.77
C PHE A 23 -3.70 7.33 -0.67
N TYR A 24 -2.85 6.39 -1.06
CA TYR A 24 -2.26 6.34 -2.40
C TYR A 24 -2.12 4.92 -2.91
N ALA A 25 -2.09 4.81 -4.24
CA ALA A 25 -1.58 3.63 -4.93
C ALA A 25 -0.07 3.76 -5.13
N ILE A 26 0.64 2.64 -5.24
CA ILE A 26 2.07 2.62 -5.52
C ILE A 26 2.35 1.71 -6.71
N LEU A 27 3.24 2.11 -7.61
CA LEU A 27 3.68 1.28 -8.73
C LEU A 27 5.02 0.64 -8.42
N SER A 28 5.03 -0.69 -8.46
CA SER A 28 6.24 -1.49 -8.57
C SER A 28 6.43 -1.91 -10.02
N HIS A 29 7.62 -1.73 -10.54
CA HIS A 29 7.96 -2.09 -11.91
C HIS A 29 9.47 -2.28 -12.04
N THR A 30 9.91 -2.86 -13.16
CA THR A 30 11.33 -2.85 -13.49
C THR A 30 11.63 -1.72 -14.45
N TRP A 31 12.66 -0.94 -14.15
CA TRP A 31 13.09 0.12 -15.05
C TRP A 31 13.52 -0.45 -16.40
N ASP A 32 13.24 0.31 -17.45
CA ASP A 32 13.76 0.10 -18.78
C ASP A 32 15.07 0.91 -18.93
N ARG A 33 15.33 1.50 -20.11
CA ARG A 33 16.50 2.36 -20.30
C ARG A 33 16.27 3.72 -19.63
N LYS A 34 17.33 4.36 -19.13
CA LYS A 34 17.25 5.60 -18.34
C LYS A 34 16.53 6.74 -19.08
N ASP A 35 16.71 6.84 -20.39
CA ASP A 35 16.06 7.80 -21.29
C ASP A 35 14.57 7.50 -21.54
N ALA A 36 14.12 6.30 -21.23
CA ALA A 36 12.73 5.89 -21.38
C ALA A 36 11.86 6.24 -20.17
N GLU A 37 12.44 6.38 -18.97
CA GLU A 37 11.67 6.67 -17.74
C GLU A 37 11.34 8.16 -17.62
N VAL A 38 10.20 8.44 -16.99
CA VAL A 38 9.85 9.79 -16.55
C VAL A 38 10.53 10.06 -15.22
N THR A 39 11.31 11.13 -15.14
CA THR A 39 12.01 11.58 -13.94
C THR A 39 11.24 12.68 -13.21
N PHE A 40 11.70 13.05 -12.02
CA PHE A 40 11.11 14.16 -11.26
C PHE A 40 11.17 15.47 -12.06
N GLU A 41 12.31 15.75 -12.68
CA GLU A 41 12.55 16.97 -13.47
C GLU A 41 11.65 17.07 -14.71
N ASP A 42 11.17 15.95 -15.25
CA ASP A 42 10.28 15.96 -16.40
C ASP A 42 8.89 16.54 -16.08
N ILE A 43 8.43 16.38 -14.83
CA ILE A 43 7.04 16.64 -14.40
C ILE A 43 6.91 17.66 -13.26
N GLU A 44 8.02 18.12 -12.67
CA GLU A 44 8.00 19.03 -11.52
C GLU A 44 7.30 20.37 -11.80
N ASP A 45 7.25 20.80 -13.06
CA ASP A 45 6.63 22.06 -13.46
C ASP A 45 5.09 22.00 -13.60
N GLY A 46 4.50 20.81 -13.48
CA GLY A 46 3.06 20.60 -13.59
C GLY A 46 2.46 20.85 -14.98
N LYS A 47 3.30 20.95 -16.03
CA LYS A 47 2.85 21.28 -17.40
C LYS A 47 2.66 20.06 -18.30
N ARG A 48 3.16 18.90 -17.90
CA ARG A 48 3.04 17.67 -18.69
C ARG A 48 1.63 17.11 -18.62
N HIS A 49 1.05 16.87 -19.80
CA HIS A 49 -0.31 16.36 -19.93
C HIS A 49 -0.34 14.83 -19.88
N PHE A 50 -1.47 14.26 -19.48
CA PHE A 50 -1.77 12.83 -19.48
C PHE A 50 -1.49 12.18 -20.84
N ASP A 51 -1.74 12.94 -21.91
CA ASP A 51 -1.53 12.49 -23.29
C ASP A 51 -0.10 12.56 -23.80
N ASP A 52 0.86 13.02 -22.98
CA ASP A 52 2.25 13.10 -23.41
C ASP A 52 2.81 11.71 -23.78
N ARG A 53 3.31 11.59 -25.01
CA ARG A 53 3.94 10.38 -25.57
C ARG A 53 5.44 10.55 -25.85
N SER A 54 6.06 11.62 -25.34
CA SER A 54 7.48 11.94 -25.57
C SER A 54 8.43 10.91 -24.95
N LYS A 55 8.02 10.22 -23.89
CA LYS A 55 8.76 9.12 -23.26
C LYS A 55 7.88 7.89 -23.03
N PRO A 56 8.40 6.66 -23.23
CA PRO A 56 7.68 5.43 -22.90
C PRO A 56 7.21 5.34 -21.44
N GLY A 57 7.95 5.94 -20.50
CA GLY A 57 7.60 5.96 -19.07
C GLY A 57 6.25 6.61 -18.78
N TYR A 58 5.74 7.48 -19.66
CA TYR A 58 4.39 8.02 -19.51
C TYR A 58 3.30 6.94 -19.63
N ASP A 59 3.53 5.82 -20.33
CA ASP A 59 2.59 4.70 -20.35
C ASP A 59 2.42 4.09 -18.95
N LYS A 60 3.51 4.04 -18.16
CA LYS A 60 3.46 3.55 -16.77
C LYS A 60 2.69 4.51 -15.86
N LEU A 61 2.86 5.83 -16.06
CA LEU A 61 2.11 6.84 -15.33
C LEU A 61 0.61 6.79 -15.65
N ARG A 62 0.25 6.67 -16.93
CA ARG A 62 -1.15 6.49 -17.34
C ARG A 62 -1.74 5.24 -16.72
N PHE A 63 -1.05 4.10 -16.87
CA PHE A 63 -1.48 2.85 -16.27
C PHE A 63 -1.72 3.00 -14.76
N LEU A 64 -0.75 3.54 -14.02
CA LEU A 64 -0.87 3.76 -12.58
C LEU A 64 -2.04 4.68 -12.23
N SER A 65 -2.18 5.81 -12.94
CA SER A 65 -3.26 6.78 -12.71
C SER A 65 -4.63 6.16 -12.95
N GLU A 66 -4.80 5.40 -14.03
CA GLU A 66 -6.07 4.74 -14.36
C GLU A 66 -6.43 3.65 -13.35
N LYS A 67 -5.43 2.88 -12.87
CA LYS A 67 -5.66 1.88 -11.81
C LYS A 67 -5.90 2.50 -10.44
N ALA A 68 -5.22 3.61 -10.13
CA ALA A 68 -5.51 4.36 -8.91
C ALA A 68 -6.95 4.88 -8.95
N GLU A 69 -7.35 5.51 -10.05
CA GLU A 69 -8.70 6.02 -10.27
C GLU A 69 -9.78 4.92 -10.22
N SER A 70 -9.53 3.74 -10.81
CA SER A 70 -10.47 2.60 -10.74
C SER A 70 -10.69 2.09 -9.33
N ASP A 71 -9.66 2.20 -8.48
CA ASP A 71 -9.69 1.86 -7.06
C ASP A 71 -9.99 3.09 -6.20
N GLY A 72 -10.45 4.21 -6.79
CA GLY A 72 -10.87 5.46 -6.14
C GLY A 72 -9.78 6.20 -5.35
N LEU A 73 -8.53 6.06 -5.77
CA LEU A 73 -7.37 6.74 -5.19
C LEU A 73 -6.97 7.94 -6.06
N CYS A 74 -6.97 9.14 -5.46
CA CYS A 74 -6.55 10.36 -6.16
C CYS A 74 -5.03 10.50 -6.26
N TYR A 75 -4.32 9.89 -5.32
CA TYR A 75 -2.87 9.98 -5.22
C TYR A 75 -2.20 8.66 -5.58
N PHE A 76 -1.04 8.77 -6.20
CA PHE A 76 -0.23 7.60 -6.52
C PHE A 76 1.26 7.92 -6.46
N TRP A 77 2.07 6.88 -6.31
CA TRP A 77 3.52 6.99 -6.16
C TRP A 77 4.25 6.07 -7.13
N ILE A 78 5.35 6.58 -7.69
CA ILE A 78 6.30 5.84 -8.51
C ILE A 78 7.71 6.38 -8.25
N ASP A 79 8.67 5.50 -8.05
CA ASP A 79 10.02 5.86 -7.60
C ASP A 79 10.78 6.72 -8.62
N THR A 80 10.47 6.60 -9.92
CA THR A 80 11.19 7.27 -10.99
C THR A 80 11.02 8.79 -10.97
N CYS A 81 9.83 9.28 -10.61
CA CYS A 81 9.54 10.71 -10.60
C CYS A 81 8.95 11.26 -9.30
N CYS A 82 8.66 10.42 -8.30
CA CYS A 82 8.34 10.91 -6.95
C CYS A 82 9.60 11.12 -6.08
N ILE A 83 10.75 10.61 -6.52
CA ILE A 83 12.05 10.82 -5.86
C ILE A 83 12.91 11.70 -6.78
N LYS A 84 13.40 12.81 -6.25
CA LYS A 84 14.43 13.62 -6.90
C LYS A 84 15.79 12.94 -6.72
N LYS A 85 16.10 12.00 -7.62
CA LYS A 85 17.32 11.18 -7.56
C LYS A 85 18.61 12.01 -7.71
N SER A 86 18.52 13.23 -8.24
CA SER A 86 19.61 14.19 -8.35
C SER A 86 20.01 14.83 -7.00
N ASP A 87 19.15 14.74 -5.99
CA ASP A 87 19.43 15.18 -4.61
C ASP A 87 19.84 13.97 -3.75
N SER A 88 21.12 13.92 -3.34
CA SER A 88 21.67 12.81 -2.58
C SER A 88 21.05 12.66 -1.18
N ALA A 89 20.70 13.78 -0.52
CA ALA A 89 20.06 13.76 0.79
C ALA A 89 18.62 13.24 0.70
N GLU A 90 17.90 13.61 -0.36
CA GLU A 90 16.59 13.05 -0.64
C GLU A 90 16.65 11.57 -1.03
N LEU A 91 17.58 11.19 -1.91
CA LEU A 91 17.78 9.80 -2.31
C LEU A 91 18.05 8.92 -1.08
N GLN A 92 19.00 9.32 -0.23
CA GLN A 92 19.32 8.67 1.03
C GLN A 92 18.07 8.46 1.91
N ARG A 93 17.27 9.50 2.09
CA ARG A 93 16.05 9.47 2.89
C ARG A 93 15.01 8.53 2.27
N SER A 94 14.90 8.55 0.94
CA SER A 94 13.96 7.75 0.18
C SER A 94 14.28 6.26 0.23
N LEU A 95 15.54 5.87 0.06
CA LEU A 95 15.98 4.47 0.17
C LEU A 95 15.69 3.89 1.56
N ASN A 96 15.89 4.68 2.62
CA ASN A 96 15.55 4.29 3.99
C ASN A 96 14.04 4.31 4.30
N SER A 97 13.21 4.91 3.44
CA SER A 97 11.77 5.05 3.64
C SER A 97 10.93 4.19 2.71
N MET A 98 11.50 3.64 1.62
CA MET A 98 10.76 2.92 0.59
C MET A 98 9.90 1.79 1.15
N PHE A 99 10.44 0.94 2.02
CA PHE A 99 9.66 -0.13 2.64
C PHE A 99 8.43 0.40 3.38
N TYR A 100 8.58 1.50 4.12
CA TYR A 100 7.48 2.15 4.83
C TYR A 100 6.45 2.75 3.86
N TRP A 101 6.88 3.31 2.73
CA TRP A 101 5.96 3.80 1.70
C TRP A 101 5.21 2.64 1.03
N TYR A 102 5.89 1.56 0.68
CA TYR A 102 5.24 0.37 0.15
C TYR A 102 4.27 -0.27 1.16
N SER A 103 4.60 -0.31 2.45
CA SER A 103 3.72 -0.89 3.47
C SER A 103 2.46 -0.07 3.75
N ARG A 104 2.52 1.26 3.52
CA ARG A 104 1.39 2.17 3.72
C ARG A 104 0.54 2.40 2.47
N ALA A 105 0.99 1.95 1.30
CA ALA A 105 0.20 2.04 0.10
C ALA A 105 -1.08 1.21 0.22
N VAL A 106 -2.21 1.78 -0.23
CA VAL A 106 -3.50 1.08 -0.23
C VAL A 106 -3.51 -0.04 -1.26
N ARG A 107 -2.91 0.21 -2.43
CA ARG A 107 -2.70 -0.76 -3.49
C ARG A 107 -1.29 -0.65 -4.04
N CYS A 108 -0.59 -1.77 -4.16
CA CYS A 108 0.61 -1.89 -4.98
C CYS A 108 0.24 -2.54 -6.30
N TYR A 109 0.43 -1.81 -7.40
CA TYR A 109 0.30 -2.36 -8.75
C TYR A 109 1.67 -2.77 -9.25
N VAL A 110 1.80 -4.02 -9.70
CA VAL A 110 3.02 -4.54 -10.29
C VAL A 110 2.83 -4.64 -11.79
N LEU A 111 3.56 -3.83 -12.56
CA LEU A 111 3.53 -3.89 -14.03
C LEU A 111 4.71 -4.71 -14.55
N LEU A 112 4.43 -5.90 -15.07
CA LEU A 112 5.42 -6.84 -15.59
C LEU A 112 5.67 -6.60 -17.08
N SER A 113 6.70 -5.80 -17.40
CA SER A 113 7.00 -5.39 -18.78
C SER A 113 7.51 -6.50 -19.70
N ASP A 114 7.78 -7.69 -19.16
CA ASP A 114 8.23 -8.89 -19.87
C ASP A 114 7.21 -10.04 -19.89
N VAL A 115 6.01 -9.82 -19.34
CA VAL A 115 4.91 -10.79 -19.39
C VAL A 115 3.84 -10.28 -20.34
N SER A 116 3.54 -11.03 -21.39
CA SER A 116 2.47 -10.71 -22.34
C SER A 116 1.42 -11.81 -22.36
N LEU A 117 0.14 -11.42 -22.37
CA LEU A 117 -0.98 -12.34 -22.55
C LEU A 117 -1.40 -12.48 -24.02
N LYS A 118 -0.73 -11.80 -24.94
CA LYS A 118 -0.98 -11.98 -26.38
C LYS A 118 -0.44 -13.35 -26.80
N VAL A 119 -1.35 -14.31 -26.93
CA VAL A 119 -1.10 -15.71 -27.31
C VAL A 119 -0.17 -15.76 -28.55
N PRO A 120 1.01 -16.43 -28.49
CA PRO A 120 1.70 -16.84 -29.70
C PRO A 120 0.76 -17.80 -30.44
N ARG A 121 0.58 -17.62 -31.77
CA ARG A 121 -0.29 -18.50 -32.58
C ARG A 121 0.03 -19.98 -32.31
N GLY A 122 -0.81 -20.65 -31.52
CA GLY A 122 -0.75 -22.09 -31.22
C GLY A 122 -0.64 -22.44 -29.73
N GLY A 123 -1.78 -22.77 -29.11
CA GLY A 123 -1.84 -23.57 -27.87
C GLY A 123 -2.29 -22.84 -26.61
N GLU A 124 -3.33 -23.38 -25.97
CA GLU A 124 -4.19 -22.79 -24.93
C GLU A 124 -3.57 -22.72 -23.51
N ASN A 125 -4.01 -21.72 -22.74
CA ASN A 125 -4.10 -21.57 -21.27
C ASN A 125 -2.90 -21.86 -20.35
N PHE A 126 -1.80 -22.47 -20.81
CA PHE A 126 -0.66 -22.85 -19.96
C PHE A 126 0.49 -21.81 -19.93
N VAL A 127 0.40 -20.72 -20.71
CA VAL A 127 1.53 -19.80 -20.95
C VAL A 127 1.62 -18.66 -19.92
N ALA A 128 0.50 -18.21 -19.34
CA ALA A 128 0.46 -16.99 -18.52
C ALA A 128 1.16 -17.13 -17.15
N VAL A 129 0.86 -18.20 -16.41
CA VAL A 129 1.48 -18.45 -15.10
C VAL A 129 2.97 -18.75 -15.25
N GLU A 130 3.37 -19.44 -16.31
CA GLU A 130 4.77 -19.77 -16.53
C GLU A 130 5.58 -18.53 -16.95
N ALA A 131 5.03 -17.68 -17.82
CA ALA A 131 5.62 -16.38 -18.15
C ALA A 131 5.73 -15.48 -16.91
N PHE A 132 4.68 -15.46 -16.07
CA PHE A 132 4.69 -14.76 -14.79
C PHE A 132 5.86 -15.22 -13.90
N LYS A 133 6.02 -16.53 -13.71
CA LYS A 133 7.09 -17.09 -12.87
C LYS A 133 8.50 -16.76 -13.38
N HIS A 134 8.65 -16.57 -14.69
CA HIS A 134 9.91 -16.22 -15.34
C HIS A 134 10.17 -14.71 -15.42
N SER A 135 9.25 -13.87 -14.95
CA SER A 135 9.44 -12.42 -15.02
C SER A 135 10.71 -11.99 -14.29
N ARG A 136 11.49 -11.13 -14.95
CA ARG A 136 12.67 -10.45 -14.42
C ARG A 136 12.37 -9.64 -13.16
N TRP A 137 11.10 -9.28 -12.93
CA TRP A 137 10.67 -8.57 -11.73
C TRP A 137 11.01 -9.36 -10.46
N PHE A 138 10.85 -10.68 -10.45
CA PHE A 138 11.23 -11.54 -9.31
C PHE A 138 12.73 -11.65 -9.08
N LYS A 139 13.54 -11.22 -10.06
CA LYS A 139 15.00 -11.26 -10.01
C LYS A 139 15.64 -9.93 -9.65
N ARG A 140 14.88 -8.85 -9.44
CA ARG A 140 15.45 -7.56 -9.02
C ARG A 140 15.53 -7.48 -7.49
N GLY A 141 16.60 -6.88 -6.96
CA GLY A 141 16.78 -6.72 -5.51
C GLY A 141 15.67 -5.91 -4.85
N TRP A 142 15.49 -4.67 -5.32
CA TRP A 142 14.50 -3.73 -4.76
C TRP A 142 13.06 -4.25 -4.76
N THR A 143 12.65 -5.05 -5.75
CA THR A 143 11.29 -5.59 -5.81
C THR A 143 10.97 -6.58 -4.67
N LEU A 144 11.96 -7.00 -3.86
CA LEU A 144 11.73 -7.80 -2.66
C LEU A 144 10.86 -7.05 -1.64
N GLN A 145 11.29 -5.84 -1.27
CA GLN A 145 10.49 -5.02 -0.35
C GLN A 145 9.18 -4.56 -0.99
N GLU A 146 9.13 -4.38 -2.31
CA GLU A 146 7.92 -4.01 -3.04
C GLU A 146 6.88 -5.14 -3.09
N LEU A 147 7.34 -6.39 -2.95
CA LEU A 147 6.49 -7.58 -2.80
C LEU A 147 5.99 -7.76 -1.36
N ILE A 148 6.92 -7.64 -0.40
CA ILE A 148 6.72 -8.02 0.99
C ILE A 148 6.00 -6.93 1.78
N ALA A 149 6.42 -5.68 1.63
CA ALA A 149 5.91 -4.58 2.44
C ALA A 149 4.41 -4.31 2.24
N PRO A 150 3.87 -4.24 1.00
CA PRO A 150 2.46 -3.93 0.80
C PRO A 150 1.55 -5.08 1.21
N ARG A 151 0.42 -4.74 1.86
CA ARG A 151 -0.64 -5.70 2.19
C ARG A 151 -1.44 -6.14 0.97
N SER A 152 -1.54 -5.30 -0.05
CA SER A 152 -2.26 -5.56 -1.30
C SER A 152 -1.34 -5.37 -2.49
N VAL A 153 -1.08 -6.43 -3.24
CA VAL A 153 -0.27 -6.40 -4.47
C VAL A 153 -1.08 -7.04 -5.60
N VAL A 154 -1.26 -6.33 -6.72
CA VAL A 154 -1.95 -6.84 -7.91
C VAL A 154 -1.00 -6.81 -9.10
N PHE A 155 -0.85 -7.94 -9.77
CA PHE A 155 0.06 -8.13 -10.90
C PHE A 155 -0.66 -7.90 -12.23
N TYR A 156 0.02 -7.21 -13.13
CA TYR A 156 -0.45 -6.87 -14.47
C TYR A 156 0.59 -7.21 -15.53
N SER A 157 0.12 -7.65 -16.70
CA SER A 157 0.96 -7.87 -17.89
C SER A 157 1.45 -6.53 -18.45
N LYS A 158 2.38 -6.60 -19.41
CA LYS A 158 2.88 -5.44 -20.15
C LYS A 158 1.75 -4.62 -20.80
N GLU A 159 0.65 -5.27 -21.19
CA GLU A 159 -0.53 -4.64 -21.79
C GLU A 159 -1.52 -4.07 -20.76
N GLY A 160 -1.20 -4.14 -19.45
CA GLY A 160 -2.10 -3.68 -18.39
C GLY A 160 -3.26 -4.64 -18.07
N SER A 161 -3.16 -5.90 -18.50
CA SER A 161 -4.16 -6.94 -18.20
C SER A 161 -3.87 -7.58 -16.84
N ARG A 162 -4.89 -7.74 -15.99
CA ARG A 162 -4.74 -8.32 -14.64
C ARG A 162 -4.33 -9.80 -14.75
N LEU A 163 -3.24 -10.16 -14.09
CA LEU A 163 -2.75 -11.55 -13.98
C LEU A 163 -3.28 -12.23 -12.73
N GLY A 164 -3.45 -11.45 -11.65
CA GLY A 164 -3.92 -11.92 -10.36
C GLY A 164 -3.35 -11.05 -9.25
N ASP A 165 -3.84 -11.22 -8.02
CA ASP A 165 -3.24 -10.61 -6.84
C ASP A 165 -2.30 -11.57 -6.09
N LYS A 166 -1.56 -11.04 -5.11
CA LYS A 166 -0.60 -11.81 -4.30
C LYS A 166 -1.21 -12.99 -3.55
N ARG A 167 -2.51 -12.98 -3.25
CA ARG A 167 -3.18 -14.12 -2.61
C ARG A 167 -3.59 -15.16 -3.63
N GLU A 168 -4.18 -14.74 -4.74
CA GLU A 168 -4.54 -15.64 -5.84
C GLU A 168 -3.32 -16.37 -6.40
N LEU A 169 -2.18 -15.67 -6.49
CA LEU A 169 -0.92 -16.19 -7.04
C LEU A 169 0.08 -16.61 -5.98
N VAL A 170 -0.34 -16.77 -4.72
CA VAL A 170 0.58 -16.96 -3.57
C VAL A 170 1.51 -18.16 -3.76
N GLU A 171 1.00 -19.27 -4.30
CA GLU A 171 1.76 -20.49 -4.59
C GLU A 171 2.83 -20.26 -5.67
N ALA A 172 2.46 -19.54 -6.74
CA ALA A 172 3.39 -19.21 -7.81
C ALA A 172 4.49 -18.25 -7.31
N VAL A 173 4.11 -17.25 -6.52
CA VAL A 173 5.06 -16.30 -5.91
C VAL A 173 5.99 -17.02 -4.94
N ALA A 174 5.48 -17.85 -4.03
CA ALA A 174 6.28 -18.64 -3.08
C ALA A 174 7.26 -19.57 -3.81
N THR A 175 6.79 -20.24 -4.88
CA THR A 175 7.61 -21.14 -5.69
C THR A 175 8.82 -20.43 -6.32
N VAL A 176 8.61 -19.24 -6.87
CA VAL A 176 9.65 -18.48 -7.60
C VAL A 176 10.60 -17.75 -6.66
N THR A 177 10.06 -17.20 -5.58
CA THR A 177 10.82 -16.35 -4.64
C THR A 177 11.46 -17.14 -3.51
N LYS A 178 10.98 -18.37 -3.24
CA LYS A 178 11.32 -19.18 -2.07
C LYS A 178 10.96 -18.53 -0.73
N ILE A 179 10.10 -17.51 -0.77
CA ILE A 179 9.58 -16.84 0.42
C ILE A 179 8.42 -17.69 0.98
N PRO A 180 8.39 -17.95 2.30
CA PRO A 180 7.27 -18.65 2.92
C PRO A 180 5.94 -17.96 2.65
N ILE A 181 4.89 -18.76 2.37
CA ILE A 181 3.52 -18.25 2.14
C ILE A 181 3.07 -17.33 3.28
N MET A 182 3.42 -17.68 4.53
CA MET A 182 3.13 -16.86 5.72
C MET A 182 3.68 -15.43 5.61
N ALA A 183 4.92 -15.25 5.13
CA ALA A 183 5.49 -13.91 4.93
C ALA A 183 4.75 -13.16 3.80
N LEU A 184 4.39 -13.86 2.71
CA LEU A 184 3.62 -13.27 1.61
C LEU A 184 2.20 -12.84 2.03
N GLN A 185 1.62 -13.51 3.02
CA GLN A 185 0.31 -13.20 3.60
C GLN A 185 0.36 -12.11 4.69
N GLY A 186 1.55 -11.60 5.02
CA GLY A 186 1.72 -10.45 5.91
C GLY A 186 2.02 -10.78 7.37
N VAL A 187 2.50 -12.00 7.67
CA VAL A 187 3.09 -12.29 8.99
C VAL A 187 4.26 -11.35 9.23
N GLU A 188 4.34 -10.81 10.46
CA GLU A 188 5.35 -9.84 10.85
C GLU A 188 6.77 -10.40 10.62
N LEU A 189 7.68 -9.56 10.12
CA LEU A 189 8.99 -10.02 9.67
C LEU A 189 9.90 -10.47 10.81
N SER A 190 9.60 -10.06 12.05
CA SER A 190 10.31 -10.48 13.27
C SER A 190 10.23 -12.00 13.51
N HIS A 191 9.15 -12.65 13.06
CA HIS A 191 8.93 -14.10 13.20
C HIS A 191 9.83 -14.95 12.28
N PHE A 192 10.51 -14.33 11.31
CA PHE A 192 11.44 -15.01 10.42
C PHE A 192 12.87 -14.74 10.86
N SER A 193 13.67 -15.80 10.93
CA SER A 193 15.06 -15.69 11.35
C SER A 193 15.85 -14.75 10.44
N LYS A 194 16.94 -14.20 10.97
CA LYS A 194 17.89 -13.39 10.19
C LYS A 194 18.31 -14.10 8.90
N LYS A 195 18.63 -15.40 9.00
CA LYS A 195 19.05 -16.24 7.88
C LYS A 195 17.94 -16.42 6.84
N GLU A 196 16.70 -16.66 7.26
CA GLU A 196 15.57 -16.78 6.32
C GLU A 196 15.33 -15.48 5.56
N ARG A 197 15.34 -14.34 6.25
CA ARG A 197 15.14 -13.04 5.58
C ARG A 197 16.24 -12.70 4.58
N PHE A 198 17.48 -13.07 4.86
CA PHE A 198 18.57 -12.96 3.88
C PHE A 198 18.36 -13.88 2.68
N SER A 199 17.87 -15.11 2.88
CA SER A 199 17.69 -16.08 1.78
C SER A 199 16.69 -15.61 0.73
N TRP A 200 15.73 -14.76 1.10
CA TRP A 200 14.75 -14.16 0.18
C TRP A 200 15.37 -13.27 -0.91
N ALA A 201 16.62 -12.84 -0.73
CA ALA A 201 17.38 -12.04 -1.68
C ALA A 201 18.43 -12.82 -2.48
N GLU A 202 18.73 -14.09 -2.14
CA GLU A 202 19.81 -14.87 -2.76
C GLU A 202 19.71 -14.95 -4.29
N ASN A 203 18.49 -15.10 -4.82
CA ASN A 203 18.25 -15.25 -6.26
C ASN A 203 17.97 -13.91 -6.97
N ARG A 204 18.20 -12.79 -6.29
CA ARG A 204 17.96 -11.44 -6.80
C ARG A 204 19.27 -10.75 -7.19
N LYS A 205 19.19 -9.88 -8.18
CA LYS A 205 20.29 -9.11 -8.77
C LYS A 205 20.02 -7.63 -8.61
N THR A 206 21.09 -6.88 -8.38
CA THR A 206 21.09 -5.42 -8.31
C THR A 206 21.96 -4.85 -9.42
N SER A 207 21.61 -3.65 -9.89
CA SER A 207 22.43 -2.95 -10.91
C SER A 207 23.62 -2.23 -10.28
N VAL A 208 23.50 -1.88 -9.01
CA VAL A 208 24.54 -1.27 -8.18
C VAL A 208 24.89 -2.30 -7.10
N PRO A 209 26.16 -2.64 -6.88
CA PRO A 209 26.55 -3.74 -6.00
C PRO A 209 26.07 -3.55 -4.56
N GLU A 210 26.16 -2.32 -4.02
CA GLU A 210 25.78 -1.99 -2.65
C GLU A 210 24.27 -2.13 -2.40
N ASP A 211 23.45 -2.01 -3.45
CA ASP A 211 22.00 -2.22 -3.35
C ASP A 211 21.64 -3.64 -2.91
N ALA A 212 22.57 -4.61 -3.01
CA ALA A 212 22.38 -5.95 -2.44
C ALA A 212 22.10 -5.90 -0.94
N ALA A 213 22.65 -4.90 -0.25
CA ALA A 213 22.34 -4.59 1.14
C ALA A 213 21.19 -3.58 1.25
N TYR A 214 21.18 -2.51 0.45
CA TYR A 214 20.21 -1.42 0.64
C TYR A 214 18.76 -1.84 0.36
N CYS A 215 18.53 -2.81 -0.53
CA CYS A 215 17.18 -3.35 -0.76
C CYS A 215 16.61 -4.16 0.42
N LEU A 216 17.43 -4.47 1.44
CA LEU A 216 17.05 -5.23 2.63
C LEU A 216 16.79 -4.36 3.87
N LEU A 217 17.03 -3.05 3.80
CA LEU A 217 16.90 -2.14 4.96
C LEU A 217 15.53 -2.25 5.65
N GLY A 218 14.47 -2.24 4.84
CA GLY A 218 13.11 -2.38 5.34
C GLY A 218 12.76 -3.78 5.87
N ILE A 219 13.31 -4.83 5.25
CA ILE A 219 13.10 -6.23 5.66
C ILE A 219 13.63 -6.47 7.07
N PHE A 220 14.73 -5.79 7.44
CA PHE A 220 15.31 -5.83 8.77
C PHE A 220 14.90 -4.64 9.66
N ASN A 221 14.12 -3.71 9.13
CA ASN A 221 13.71 -2.47 9.79
C ASN A 221 14.93 -1.71 10.38
N VAL A 222 15.99 -1.58 9.58
CA VAL A 222 17.20 -0.83 9.94
C VAL A 222 17.34 0.39 9.05
N ARG A 223 18.05 1.40 9.56
CA ARG A 223 18.43 2.58 8.77
C ARG A 223 19.93 2.70 8.73
N MET A 224 20.47 3.00 7.56
CA MET A 224 21.89 3.27 7.38
C MET A 224 22.14 4.27 6.27
N TYR A 225 23.30 4.92 6.34
CA TYR A 225 23.80 5.75 5.25
C TYR A 225 24.12 4.86 4.05
N THR A 226 23.57 5.22 2.88
CA THR A 226 23.77 4.55 1.60
C THR A 226 24.88 5.28 0.87
N SER A 227 26.03 4.64 0.77
CA SER A 227 27.18 5.13 0.02
C SER A 227 27.27 4.37 -1.28
N TYR A 228 27.52 5.10 -2.37
CA TYR A 228 27.80 4.56 -3.69
C TYR A 228 29.21 4.99 -4.07
N ALA A 229 30.08 4.04 -4.37
CA ALA A 229 31.49 4.30 -4.66
C ALA A 229 31.95 3.59 -5.94
N ASP A 230 32.98 4.12 -6.57
CA ASP A 230 33.71 3.40 -7.61
C ASP A 230 34.67 2.40 -6.94
N GLY A 231 34.81 1.21 -7.52
CA GLY A 231 35.65 0.16 -6.98
C GLY A 231 35.29 -1.22 -7.52
N GLU A 232 35.90 -2.25 -6.94
CA GLU A 232 35.61 -3.63 -7.29
C GLU A 232 34.20 -4.02 -6.80
N GLU A 233 33.31 -4.40 -7.73
CA GLU A 233 31.89 -4.60 -7.43
C GLU A 233 31.65 -5.63 -6.32
N SER A 234 32.46 -6.70 -6.29
CA SER A 234 32.35 -7.76 -5.28
C SER A 234 32.69 -7.26 -3.87
N GLU A 235 33.73 -6.43 -3.74
CA GLU A 235 34.16 -5.84 -2.48
C GLU A 235 33.12 -4.83 -1.97
N LEU A 236 32.61 -3.95 -2.84
CA LEU A 236 31.57 -2.97 -2.49
C LEU A 236 30.29 -3.64 -2.00
N LYS A 237 29.88 -4.71 -2.69
CA LYS A 237 28.74 -5.54 -2.28
C LYS A 237 28.96 -6.16 -0.91
N GLU A 238 30.11 -6.79 -0.69
CA GLU A 238 30.44 -7.45 0.58
C GLU A 238 30.53 -6.42 1.72
N GLU A 239 31.15 -5.28 1.50
CA GLU A 239 31.24 -4.20 2.48
C GLU A 239 29.84 -3.70 2.88
N ALA A 240 28.96 -3.45 1.92
CA ALA A 240 27.59 -3.01 2.19
C ALA A 240 26.80 -4.07 2.98
N LEU A 241 26.93 -5.35 2.63
CA LEU A 241 26.28 -6.46 3.34
C LEU A 241 26.84 -6.61 4.78
N ASN A 242 28.15 -6.50 4.97
CA ASN A 242 28.77 -6.55 6.29
C ASN A 242 28.34 -5.36 7.18
N LYS A 243 28.19 -4.17 6.60
CA LYS A 243 27.64 -2.99 7.31
C LYS A 243 26.20 -3.22 7.74
N LEU A 244 25.37 -3.79 6.85
CA LEU A 244 23.99 -4.15 7.15
C LEU A 244 23.94 -5.20 8.27
N ASP A 245 24.74 -6.25 8.18
CA ASP A 245 24.76 -7.36 9.13
C ASP A 245 25.07 -6.88 10.56
N ARG A 246 26.11 -6.05 10.70
CA ARG A 246 26.47 -5.41 11.99
C ARG A 246 25.37 -4.50 12.52
N LYS A 247 24.61 -3.82 11.66
CA LYS A 247 23.47 -2.98 12.06
C LYS A 247 22.30 -3.82 12.56
N ILE A 248 22.07 -4.99 11.96
CA ILE A 248 21.05 -5.93 12.40
C ILE A 248 21.40 -6.48 13.78
N ASP A 249 22.65 -6.91 13.98
CA ASP A 249 23.07 -7.52 15.26
C ASP A 249 22.94 -6.55 16.43
N ARG A 250 23.40 -5.30 16.26
CA ARG A 250 23.22 -4.25 17.29
C ARG A 250 21.75 -4.03 17.64
N LYS A 251 20.87 -4.04 16.62
CA LYS A 251 19.43 -3.86 16.85
C LYS A 251 18.83 -5.04 17.63
N ILE A 252 19.29 -6.26 17.36
CA ILE A 252 18.84 -7.45 18.09
C ILE A 252 19.31 -7.40 19.54
N GLU A 253 20.56 -7.00 19.78
CA GLU A 253 21.13 -6.78 21.12
C GLU A 253 20.30 -5.74 21.89
N ASP A 254 20.06 -4.56 21.30
CA ASP A 254 19.26 -3.48 21.90
C ASP A 254 17.83 -3.93 22.27
N ALA A 255 17.21 -4.79 21.46
CA ALA A 255 15.86 -5.30 21.71
C ALA A 255 15.82 -6.36 22.83
N SER A 256 16.92 -7.09 23.04
CA SER A 256 17.00 -8.13 24.08
C SER A 256 17.13 -7.56 25.50
N ASP A 257 17.64 -6.33 25.64
CA ASP A 257 17.72 -5.61 26.92
C ASP A 257 16.37 -4.99 27.35
N SER A 258 15.42 -4.81 26.43
CA SER A 258 14.05 -4.37 26.74
C SER A 258 13.12 -5.57 26.96
N THR A 259 13.05 -6.09 28.20
CA THR A 259 12.14 -7.20 28.53
C THR A 259 10.69 -6.73 28.66
N ARG A 260 9.83 -7.07 27.69
CA ARG A 260 8.60 -7.89 27.86
C ARG A 260 7.77 -7.97 26.57
N GLN A 261 7.35 -9.19 26.30
CA GLN A 261 6.39 -9.63 25.29
C GLN A 261 5.05 -8.92 25.43
N ASP A 262 4.55 -8.38 24.32
CA ASP A 262 3.18 -8.65 23.92
C ASP A 262 3.29 -9.57 22.69
N GLU A 263 2.57 -10.69 22.68
CA GLU A 263 2.37 -11.44 21.45
C GLU A 263 1.72 -10.48 20.44
N GLU A 264 2.49 -9.95 19.49
CA GLU A 264 2.00 -8.94 18.55
C GLU A 264 0.94 -9.58 17.65
N VAL A 265 -0.32 -9.43 18.03
CA VAL A 265 -1.46 -9.90 17.25
C VAL A 265 -1.43 -9.17 15.92
N ILE A 266 -1.25 -9.90 14.81
CA ILE A 266 -1.30 -9.35 13.45
C ILE A 266 -2.71 -8.81 13.20
N ARG A 267 -2.87 -7.59 12.64
CA ARG A 267 -4.19 -6.93 12.46
C ARG A 267 -4.43 -6.40 11.04
N ILE A 268 -5.72 -6.33 10.65
CA ILE A 268 -6.27 -5.63 9.48
C ILE A 268 -7.20 -4.54 10.01
N GLY A 269 -6.78 -3.27 9.95
CA GLY A 269 -7.32 -2.22 10.80
C GLY A 269 -7.17 -2.62 12.27
N GLY A 270 -8.27 -2.56 13.02
CA GLY A 270 -8.37 -3.11 14.38
C GLY A 270 -8.68 -4.61 14.44
N ALA A 271 -8.97 -5.28 13.32
CA ALA A 271 -9.41 -6.68 13.32
C ALA A 271 -8.23 -7.67 13.37
N SER A 272 -8.30 -8.70 14.22
CA SER A 272 -7.31 -9.77 14.34
C SER A 272 -7.20 -10.62 13.07
N TRP A 273 -6.01 -10.65 12.48
CA TRP A 273 -5.71 -11.44 11.28
C TRP A 273 -5.81 -12.94 11.54
N CYS A 274 -5.35 -13.41 12.70
CA CYS A 274 -5.39 -14.82 13.06
C CYS A 274 -6.84 -15.35 13.08
N ASP A 275 -7.76 -14.53 13.59
CA ASP A 275 -9.18 -14.90 13.64
C ASP A 275 -9.83 -14.82 12.27
N LEU A 276 -9.50 -13.78 11.49
CA LEU A 276 -9.95 -13.66 10.10
C LEU A 276 -9.50 -14.83 9.24
N ASN A 277 -8.27 -15.33 9.43
CA ASN A 277 -7.71 -16.45 8.65
C ASN A 277 -8.32 -17.81 9.05
N ARG A 278 -9.00 -17.89 10.21
CA ARG A 278 -9.75 -19.09 10.63
C ARG A 278 -11.14 -19.16 10.01
N LEU A 279 -11.63 -18.08 9.40
CA LEU A 279 -12.93 -18.05 8.75
C LEU A 279 -12.91 -18.86 7.44
N ASP A 280 -13.90 -19.73 7.29
CA ASP A 280 -14.11 -20.42 6.01
C ASP A 280 -14.72 -19.48 4.96
N GLN A 281 -14.76 -19.94 3.70
CA GLN A 281 -15.28 -19.14 2.58
C GLN A 281 -16.76 -18.76 2.72
N LYS A 282 -17.56 -19.51 3.48
CA LYS A 282 -18.96 -19.16 3.72
C LYS A 282 -19.06 -17.98 4.69
N LYS A 283 -18.36 -18.08 5.84
CA LYS A 283 -18.28 -17.01 6.84
C LYS A 283 -17.66 -15.73 6.28
N LEU A 284 -16.66 -15.87 5.41
CA LEU A 284 -16.06 -14.73 4.74
C LEU A 284 -17.05 -13.99 3.84
N ARG A 285 -17.94 -14.70 3.13
CA ARG A 285 -19.01 -14.07 2.33
C ARG A 285 -20.10 -13.42 3.19
N GLU A 286 -20.42 -14.02 4.33
CA GLU A 286 -21.36 -13.42 5.30
C GLU A 286 -20.77 -12.14 5.89
N LEU A 287 -19.47 -12.13 6.23
CA LEU A 287 -18.75 -10.95 6.66
C LEU A 287 -18.78 -9.85 5.58
N ASP A 288 -18.65 -10.21 4.30
CA ASP A 288 -18.75 -9.26 3.19
C ASP A 288 -20.10 -8.54 3.19
N CYS A 289 -21.20 -9.27 3.37
CA CYS A 289 -22.56 -8.68 3.45
C CYS A 289 -22.72 -7.76 4.67
N GLU A 290 -22.24 -8.17 5.85
CA GLU A 290 -22.32 -7.35 7.06
C GLU A 290 -21.49 -6.06 6.95
N LEU A 291 -20.32 -6.11 6.31
CA LEU A 291 -19.51 -4.93 6.04
C LEU A 291 -20.22 -3.98 5.07
N GLU A 292 -20.92 -4.48 4.04
CA GLU A 292 -21.75 -3.65 3.17
C GLU A 292 -22.91 -2.99 3.93
N ASP A 293 -23.59 -3.72 4.81
CA ASP A 293 -24.66 -3.16 5.62
C ASP A 293 -24.13 -2.14 6.63
N TYR A 294 -22.92 -2.33 7.15
CA TYR A 294 -22.23 -1.33 7.95
C TYR A 294 -21.92 -0.06 7.14
N VAL A 295 -21.49 -0.17 5.87
CA VAL A 295 -21.32 0.98 4.97
C VAL A 295 -22.63 1.73 4.80
N ARG A 296 -23.72 1.04 4.47
CA ARG A 296 -25.06 1.64 4.29
C ARG A 296 -25.51 2.35 5.56
N TRP A 297 -25.33 1.70 6.70
CA TRP A 297 -25.64 2.30 7.98
C TRP A 297 -24.79 3.56 8.19
N LEU A 298 -23.47 3.49 8.07
CA LEU A 298 -22.58 4.61 8.37
C LEU A 298 -22.80 5.82 7.44
N LEU A 299 -23.15 5.60 6.17
CA LEU A 299 -23.23 6.67 5.16
C LEU A 299 -24.65 7.22 4.94
N ASP A 300 -25.69 6.40 5.05
CA ASP A 300 -27.06 6.78 4.69
C ASP A 300 -27.96 6.94 5.93
N ILE A 301 -27.84 6.01 6.87
CA ILE A 301 -28.76 5.89 8.01
C ILE A 301 -28.22 6.67 9.20
N PHE A 302 -26.95 6.48 9.52
CA PHE A 302 -26.28 7.09 10.64
C PHE A 302 -26.31 8.63 10.60
N PRO A 303 -26.20 9.33 9.45
CA PRO A 303 -26.39 10.78 9.41
C PRO A 303 -27.85 11.23 9.53
N SER A 304 -28.83 10.35 9.25
CA SER A 304 -30.27 10.68 9.24
C SER A 304 -31.01 10.32 10.52
N GLU A 305 -30.51 9.36 11.29
CA GLU A 305 -31.00 9.01 12.64
C GLU A 305 -30.64 10.07 13.70
N GLN A 306 -29.83 11.07 13.33
CA GLN A 306 -29.21 11.98 14.29
C GLN A 306 -29.91 13.34 14.35
N ASN A 307 -30.42 13.67 15.55
CA ASN A 307 -30.97 14.99 15.83
C ASN A 307 -29.86 16.04 15.89
N VAL A 308 -30.20 17.30 15.58
CA VAL A 308 -29.32 18.49 15.51
C VAL A 308 -28.67 18.89 16.87
N GLY A 309 -28.64 17.98 17.86
CA GLY A 309 -28.12 18.24 19.20
C GLY A 309 -27.30 17.11 19.84
N GLU A 310 -27.04 15.99 19.16
CA GLU A 310 -26.15 14.95 19.71
C GLU A 310 -24.66 15.34 19.63
N ASN A 311 -23.92 15.12 20.72
CA ASN A 311 -22.49 15.40 20.79
C ASN A 311 -21.71 14.34 20.00
N LEU A 312 -20.82 14.79 19.12
CA LEU A 312 -19.94 14.00 18.25
C LEU A 312 -19.21 12.82 18.93
N THR A 313 -18.95 12.96 20.23
CA THR A 313 -18.38 11.89 21.06
C THR A 313 -19.27 10.65 21.11
N GLU A 314 -20.59 10.80 21.28
CA GLU A 314 -21.52 9.65 21.37
C GLU A 314 -21.74 9.01 20.00
N LEU A 315 -21.75 9.82 18.93
CA LEU A 315 -21.73 9.35 17.55
C LEU A 315 -20.52 8.45 17.31
N SER A 316 -19.34 8.92 17.71
CA SER A 316 -18.11 8.16 17.49
C SER A 316 -18.09 6.82 18.22
N LYS A 317 -18.48 6.83 19.50
CA LYS A 317 -18.61 5.60 20.29
C LYS A 317 -19.57 4.60 19.66
N THR A 318 -20.68 5.09 19.11
CA THR A 318 -21.71 4.24 18.49
C THR A 318 -21.16 3.52 17.26
N ALA A 319 -20.46 4.23 16.38
CA ALA A 319 -19.81 3.61 15.21
C ALA A 319 -18.74 2.58 15.65
N GLY A 320 -17.85 2.94 16.57
CA GLY A 320 -16.85 2.02 17.13
C GLY A 320 -17.46 0.73 17.69
N LYS A 321 -18.45 0.85 18.57
CA LYS A 321 -19.16 -0.29 19.18
C LYS A 321 -19.86 -1.16 18.13
N LYS A 322 -20.41 -0.55 17.08
CA LYS A 322 -21.09 -1.30 16.03
C LYS A 322 -20.10 -2.11 15.18
N MET A 323 -18.91 -1.57 14.90
CA MET A 323 -17.84 -2.33 14.23
C MET A 323 -17.32 -3.48 15.12
N GLU A 324 -17.12 -3.21 16.41
CA GLU A 324 -16.71 -4.22 17.38
C GLU A 324 -17.73 -5.38 17.45
N ALA A 325 -19.02 -5.05 17.58
CA ALA A 325 -20.09 -6.04 17.61
C ALA A 325 -20.19 -6.84 16.31
N LEU A 326 -20.03 -6.17 15.15
CA LEU A 326 -20.00 -6.83 13.85
C LEU A 326 -18.88 -7.88 13.81
N LEU A 327 -17.65 -7.52 14.15
CA LEU A 327 -16.51 -8.44 14.11
C LEU A 327 -16.62 -9.56 15.15
N ALA A 328 -17.15 -9.26 16.33
CA ALA A 328 -17.40 -10.24 17.39
C ALA A 328 -18.35 -11.36 16.93
N ASN A 329 -19.34 -11.07 16.08
CA ASN A 329 -20.24 -12.10 15.52
C ASN A 329 -19.50 -13.17 14.69
N PHE A 330 -18.32 -12.84 14.16
CA PHE A 330 -17.47 -13.76 13.42
C PHE A 330 -16.37 -14.37 14.30
N GLY A 331 -16.34 -14.06 15.60
CA GLY A 331 -15.25 -14.45 16.50
C GLY A 331 -13.94 -13.74 16.18
N VAL A 332 -14.00 -12.58 15.51
CA VAL A 332 -12.82 -11.78 15.16
C VAL A 332 -12.60 -10.74 16.25
N HIS A 333 -11.46 -10.82 16.92
CA HIS A 333 -11.09 -9.81 17.90
C HIS A 333 -10.91 -8.43 17.23
N TYR A 334 -11.44 -7.38 17.87
CA TYR A 334 -11.33 -6.00 17.42
C TYR A 334 -10.67 -5.14 18.49
N GLU A 335 -9.60 -4.45 18.12
CA GLU A 335 -8.90 -3.51 18.98
C GLU A 335 -9.08 -2.08 18.48
N ASP A 336 -9.40 -1.20 19.42
CA ASP A 336 -9.50 0.23 19.13
C ASP A 336 -8.11 0.87 19.06
N LEU A 337 -7.67 1.19 17.84
CA LEU A 337 -6.39 1.85 17.55
C LEU A 337 -6.47 3.39 17.60
N SER A 338 -7.42 3.93 18.37
CA SER A 338 -7.71 5.36 18.51
C SER A 338 -6.54 6.21 19.02
N SER A 339 -5.52 5.60 19.63
CA SER A 339 -4.37 6.26 20.25
C SER A 339 -3.26 6.74 19.28
N MET A 340 -3.36 6.49 17.97
CA MET A 340 -2.26 6.79 17.02
C MET A 340 -2.38 8.16 16.29
N GLU A 341 -1.61 9.15 16.75
CA GLU A 341 -1.18 10.49 16.25
C GLU A 341 -1.83 11.15 14.99
N ALA A 342 -2.18 12.45 15.08
CA ALA A 342 -2.94 13.27 14.11
C ALA A 342 -2.13 14.40 13.43
N THR A 343 -2.28 14.62 12.11
CA THR A 343 -1.46 15.59 11.34
C THR A 343 -2.12 16.38 10.18
N VAL A 344 -3.46 16.45 10.04
CA VAL A 344 -4.11 17.31 9.00
C VAL A 344 -4.49 18.68 9.59
N LYS A 345 -4.23 19.78 8.85
CA LYS A 345 -4.32 21.17 9.37
C LYS A 345 -5.53 21.99 8.90
N THR A 346 -6.37 21.51 7.95
CA THR A 346 -7.60 22.21 7.51
C THR A 346 -8.73 21.22 7.14
N TRP A 347 -9.99 21.58 7.43
CA TRP A 347 -11.18 20.71 7.26
C TRP A 347 -12.02 20.99 6.01
N THR A 348 -11.89 22.18 5.43
CA THR A 348 -12.86 22.70 4.44
C THR A 348 -12.93 21.86 3.16
N GLU A 349 -11.78 21.42 2.64
CA GLU A 349 -11.71 20.64 1.40
C GLU A 349 -12.16 19.18 1.59
N PRO A 350 -11.71 18.44 2.62
CA PRO A 350 -12.30 17.16 2.95
C PRO A 350 -13.81 17.25 3.24
N TRP A 351 -14.28 18.27 3.97
CA TRP A 351 -15.70 18.43 4.27
C TRP A 351 -16.56 18.62 3.03
N ALA A 352 -16.08 19.40 2.06
CA ALA A 352 -16.74 19.56 0.77
C ALA A 352 -16.89 18.20 0.05
N ARG A 353 -15.82 17.39 0.01
CA ARG A 353 -15.85 16.05 -0.60
C ARG A 353 -16.74 15.05 0.16
N TYR A 354 -16.83 15.12 1.49
CA TYR A 354 -17.70 14.25 2.29
C TYR A 354 -19.19 14.56 2.07
N THR A 355 -19.53 15.84 2.05
CA THR A 355 -20.92 16.31 1.98
C THR A 355 -21.49 16.34 0.56
N ASP A 356 -20.63 16.32 -0.46
CA ASP A 356 -21.06 16.22 -1.85
C ASP A 356 -21.62 14.82 -2.15
N ARG A 357 -22.94 14.74 -2.33
CA ARG A 357 -23.65 13.48 -2.64
C ARG A 357 -23.44 13.01 -4.09
N SER A 358 -22.80 13.81 -4.93
CA SER A 358 -22.39 13.41 -6.28
C SER A 358 -21.07 12.65 -6.28
N GLU A 359 -20.26 12.80 -5.24
CA GLU A 359 -19.02 12.06 -5.04
C GLU A 359 -19.29 10.59 -4.68
N SER A 360 -18.34 9.71 -4.99
CA SER A 360 -18.48 8.28 -4.70
C SER A 360 -18.49 8.02 -3.19
N ASP A 361 -19.18 6.95 -2.77
CA ASP A 361 -19.19 6.50 -1.37
C ASP A 361 -17.77 6.36 -0.82
N GLN A 362 -16.82 5.97 -1.66
CA GLN A 362 -15.40 5.90 -1.32
C GLN A 362 -14.78 7.28 -1.10
N ILE A 363 -14.95 8.24 -2.02
CA ILE A 363 -14.41 9.60 -1.87
C ILE A 363 -14.99 10.25 -0.62
N ARG A 364 -16.28 10.03 -0.37
CA ARG A 364 -16.96 10.53 0.83
C ARG A 364 -16.43 9.86 2.10
N THR A 365 -16.26 8.54 2.11
CA THR A 365 -15.67 7.81 3.25
C THR A 365 -14.22 8.25 3.50
N GLN A 366 -13.46 8.48 2.43
CA GLN A 366 -12.10 8.96 2.52
C GLN A 366 -12.03 10.37 3.10
N ALA A 367 -12.89 11.25 2.59
CA ALA A 367 -13.06 12.59 3.09
C ALA A 367 -13.50 12.63 4.56
N LEU A 368 -14.29 11.66 5.03
CA LEU A 368 -14.64 11.50 6.44
C LEU A 368 -13.39 11.24 7.30
N VAL A 369 -12.52 10.31 6.85
CA VAL A 369 -11.24 10.00 7.51
C VAL A 369 -10.29 11.20 7.48
N GLU A 370 -10.25 11.95 6.37
CA GLU A 370 -9.42 13.14 6.19
C GLU A 370 -9.92 14.37 6.96
N ASN A 371 -11.21 14.43 7.32
CA ASN A 371 -11.79 15.46 8.20
C ASN A 371 -11.37 15.37 9.67
N ARG A 372 -10.38 14.51 10.00
CA ARG A 372 -9.85 14.29 11.36
C ARG A 372 -9.72 15.56 12.21
N TRP A 373 -9.30 16.69 11.65
CA TRP A 373 -9.15 17.97 12.35
C TRP A 373 -10.47 18.62 12.80
N TYR A 374 -11.54 18.54 11.99
CA TYR A 374 -12.87 19.06 12.34
C TYR A 374 -13.43 18.37 13.59
N TRP A 375 -13.10 17.10 13.75
CA TRP A 375 -13.60 16.23 14.81
C TRP A 375 -12.87 16.40 16.15
N THR A 376 -11.74 17.14 16.18
CA THR A 376 -10.73 17.06 17.27
C THR A 376 -10.60 18.30 18.16
N ASN A 377 -11.65 19.06 18.44
CA ASN A 377 -11.59 19.94 19.62
C ASN A 377 -11.69 19.07 20.91
N SER A 378 -10.58 18.39 21.23
CA SER A 378 -10.24 17.75 22.51
C SER A 378 -11.01 16.49 22.95
N ASN A 379 -11.50 15.63 22.05
CA ASN A 379 -12.20 14.39 22.44
C ASN A 379 -11.54 13.11 21.89
N GLU A 380 -10.80 12.37 22.73
CA GLU A 380 -10.19 11.07 22.37
C GLU A 380 -11.21 10.01 21.94
N GLU A 381 -12.41 10.06 22.52
CA GLU A 381 -13.52 9.17 22.19
C GLU A 381 -14.04 9.35 20.74
N VAL A 382 -13.68 10.44 20.06
CA VAL A 382 -14.03 10.73 18.67
C VAL A 382 -13.19 9.91 17.66
N PHE A 383 -12.10 9.29 18.12
CA PHE A 383 -11.25 8.45 17.27
C PHE A 383 -11.82 7.04 17.01
N LYS A 384 -12.74 6.53 17.85
CA LYS A 384 -13.39 5.21 17.68
C LYS A 384 -14.06 5.03 16.33
N MET A 385 -14.78 6.05 15.85
CA MET A 385 -15.38 6.04 14.51
C MET A 385 -14.34 6.06 13.40
N ILE A 386 -13.23 6.77 13.58
CA ILE A 386 -12.14 6.79 12.59
C ILE A 386 -11.45 5.42 12.53
N THR A 387 -11.18 4.80 13.69
CA THR A 387 -10.66 3.43 13.75
C THR A 387 -11.62 2.44 13.08
N ALA A 388 -12.93 2.56 13.36
CA ALA A 388 -13.95 1.72 12.73
C ALA A 388 -14.01 1.93 11.22
N ALA A 389 -14.02 3.17 10.75
CA ALA A 389 -14.00 3.50 9.32
C ALA A 389 -12.72 3.01 8.64
N ARG A 390 -11.55 3.15 9.29
CA ARG A 390 -10.29 2.61 8.79
C ARG A 390 -10.31 1.08 8.73
N THR A 391 -10.85 0.43 9.74
CA THR A 391 -10.99 -1.03 9.79
C THR A 391 -11.92 -1.51 8.69
N LEU A 392 -13.05 -0.82 8.49
CA LEU A 392 -13.95 -1.05 7.37
C LEU A 392 -13.23 -0.94 6.03
N ILE A 393 -12.50 0.16 5.79
CA ILE A 393 -11.74 0.38 4.57
C ILE A 393 -10.72 -0.75 4.35
N GLU A 394 -9.90 -1.06 5.36
CA GLU A 394 -8.87 -2.09 5.27
C GLU A 394 -9.46 -3.49 5.07
N LEU A 395 -10.60 -3.82 5.70
CA LEU A 395 -11.32 -5.09 5.49
C LEU A 395 -11.95 -5.17 4.09
N MET A 396 -12.60 -4.10 3.61
CA MET A 396 -13.18 -4.04 2.27
C MET A 396 -12.10 -4.14 1.18
N ILE A 397 -10.95 -3.50 1.40
CA ILE A 397 -9.75 -3.61 0.55
C ILE A 397 -9.20 -5.04 0.60
N TRP A 398 -9.10 -5.62 1.80
CA TRP A 398 -8.61 -6.97 2.02
C TRP A 398 -9.52 -7.99 1.31
N ARG A 399 -10.84 -7.83 1.37
CA ARG A 399 -11.83 -8.72 0.74
C ARG A 399 -12.06 -8.44 -0.75
N GLN A 400 -11.65 -7.28 -1.25
CA GLN A 400 -11.89 -6.80 -2.62
C GLN A 400 -13.37 -6.48 -2.92
N ASN A 401 -14.11 -6.02 -1.92
CA ASN A 401 -15.56 -5.79 -2.04
C ASN A 401 -15.95 -4.35 -2.36
N TRP A 402 -15.00 -3.47 -2.70
CA TRP A 402 -15.33 -2.08 -3.03
C TRP A 402 -16.15 -1.91 -4.32
N THR A 403 -16.40 -2.98 -5.07
CA THR A 403 -17.00 -2.92 -6.41
C THR A 403 -18.37 -3.58 -6.52
N ALA A 404 -19.41 -2.76 -6.36
CA ALA A 404 -20.42 -2.58 -7.40
C ALA A 404 -21.02 -1.17 -7.22
N GLN A 405 -20.76 -0.29 -8.19
CA GLN A 405 -21.26 1.08 -8.23
C GLN A 405 -22.73 1.16 -7.78
N ARG A 406 -23.00 1.84 -6.66
CA ARG A 406 -24.26 2.56 -6.51
C ARG A 406 -24.22 3.73 -7.50
N ARG A 407 -24.51 3.46 -8.77
CA ARG A 407 -25.11 4.48 -9.62
C ARG A 407 -26.43 4.82 -8.94
N THR A 408 -26.46 5.94 -8.23
CA THR A 408 -27.69 6.56 -7.77
C THR A 408 -28.64 6.61 -8.96
N ARG A 409 -29.73 5.82 -8.90
CA ARG A 409 -30.88 6.03 -9.76
C ARG A 409 -31.30 7.47 -9.50
N ARG A 410 -31.02 8.37 -10.45
CA ARG A 410 -31.72 9.65 -10.52
C ARG A 410 -33.20 9.31 -10.58
N SER A 411 -33.93 9.59 -9.52
CA SER A 411 -35.39 9.69 -9.58
C SER A 411 -35.71 10.81 -10.55
N LEU A 412 -36.47 10.47 -11.61
CA LEU A 412 -37.12 11.42 -12.50
C LEU A 412 -38.11 12.30 -11.74
#